data_AF-A0A3D0XEG8-F1
#
_entry.id   AF-A0A3D0XEG8-F1
#
_cell.length_a   1.000
_cell.length_b   1.000
_cell.length_c   1.000
_cell.angle_alpha   90.00
_cell.angle_beta   90.00
_cell.angle_gamma   90.00
#
_symmetry.space_group_name_H-M   'P 1'
#
loop_
_entity.id
_entity.type
_entity.pdbx_description
1 polymer ?
#
loop_
_entity_poly.entity_id
_entity_poly.type
_entity_poly.pdbx_seq_one_letter_code
_entity_poly.pdbx_strand_id
1 'polypeptide(L)' 'LYEWMEDDMDLNAGTIIDGRETVQEVGKRLFDQILRVASGESTKSESQGMGDEEFAPWMLGPTL' A
#
# COMPACT_ATOMS: atom_id res chain seq x y z
N LEU A 1 0.59 -14.65 0.17
CA LEU A 1 -0.38 -13.55 0.33
C LEU A 1 -0.37 -12.67 -0.90
N TYR A 2 0.75 -12.02 -1.20
CA TYR A 2 0.88 -11.12 -2.35
C TYR A 2 0.32 -11.71 -3.66
N GLU A 3 0.76 -12.91 -4.05
CA GLU A 3 0.29 -13.59 -5.28
C GLU A 3 -1.24 -13.83 -5.32
N TRP A 4 -1.90 -13.89 -4.17
CA TRP A 4 -3.36 -14.12 -4.06
C TRP A 4 -4.15 -12.82 -4.04
N MET A 5 -3.49 -11.70 -3.75
CA MET A 5 -4.06 -10.37 -3.60
C MET A 5 -3.26 -9.37 -4.44
N GLU A 6 -2.72 -9.83 -5.57
CA GLU A 6 -1.82 -9.00 -6.38
C GLU A 6 -2.57 -7.76 -6.82
N ASP A 7 -3.84 -7.89 -7.22
CA ASP A 7 -4.69 -6.77 -7.63
C ASP A 7 -4.97 -5.74 -6.51
N ASP A 8 -4.76 -6.09 -5.24
CA ASP A 8 -5.01 -5.20 -4.09
C ASP A 8 -3.72 -4.68 -3.41
N MET A 9 -2.55 -5.22 -3.75
CA MET A 9 -1.28 -4.90 -3.08
C MET A 9 -0.28 -4.22 -4.02
N ASP A 10 0.05 -2.96 -3.76
CA ASP A 10 1.03 -2.20 -4.56
C ASP A 10 2.47 -2.69 -4.39
N LEU A 11 2.80 -3.35 -3.28
CA LEU A 11 4.17 -3.78 -2.97
C LEU A 11 4.22 -5.13 -2.24
N ASN A 12 5.09 -6.03 -2.72
CA ASN A 12 5.41 -7.29 -2.07
C ASN A 12 6.66 -7.16 -1.18
N ALA A 13 6.48 -7.15 0.14
CA ALA A 13 7.59 -7.20 1.10
C ALA A 13 7.96 -8.65 1.53
N GLY A 14 7.22 -9.66 1.07
CA GLY A 14 7.48 -11.07 1.38
C GLY A 14 8.82 -11.59 0.84
N THR A 15 9.38 -10.89 -0.15
CA THR A 15 10.71 -11.16 -0.70
C THR A 15 11.83 -11.12 0.34
N ILE A 16 11.61 -10.43 1.47
CA ILE A 16 12.51 -10.44 2.63
C ILE A 16 12.61 -11.83 3.25
N ILE A 17 11.46 -12.48 3.47
CA ILE A 17 11.39 -13.81 4.08
C ILE A 17 11.86 -14.88 3.08
N ASP A 18 11.62 -14.67 1.79
CA ASP A 18 12.14 -15.54 0.74
C ASP A 18 13.67 -15.43 0.56
N GLY A 19 14.34 -14.52 1.28
CA GLY A 19 15.78 -14.29 1.19
C GLY A 19 16.24 -13.65 -0.12
N ARG A 20 15.31 -13.08 -0.90
CA ARG A 20 15.58 -12.45 -2.21
C ARG A 20 16.04 -11.00 -2.08
N GLU A 21 15.57 -10.31 -1.05
CA GLU A 21 15.91 -8.92 -0.76
C GLU A 21 16.09 -8.72 0.75
N THR A 22 16.88 -7.72 1.12
CA THR A 22 17.01 -7.23 2.49
C THR A 22 15.92 -6.24 2.86
N VAL A 23 15.76 -5.98 4.16
CA VAL A 23 14.84 -4.94 4.66
C VAL A 23 15.19 -3.57 4.06
N GLN A 24 16.48 -3.26 3.89
CA GLN A 24 16.93 -1.99 3.35
C GLN A 24 16.57 -1.84 1.86
N GLU A 25 16.70 -2.92 1.07
CA GLU A 25 16.34 -2.91 -0.36
C GLU A 25 14.83 -2.74 -0.55
N VAL A 26 14.02 -3.48 0.20
CA VAL A 26 12.55 -3.31 0.16
C VAL A 26 12.14 -1.94 0.68
N GLY A 27 12.80 -1.43 1.73
CA GLY A 27 12.56 -0.07 2.24
C GLY A 27 12.85 1.00 1.19
N LYS A 28 13.93 0.86 0.42
CA LYS A 28 14.22 1.76 -0.70
C LYS A 28 13.15 1.67 -1.79
N ARG A 29 12.71 0.47 -2.17
CA ARG A 29 11.63 0.29 -3.16
C ARG A 29 10.32 0.91 -2.70
N LEU A 30 9.97 0.75 -1.42
CA LEU A 30 8.79 1.36 -0.83
C LEU A 30 8.88 2.89 -0.88
N PHE A 31 10.02 3.46 -0.50
CA PHE A 31 10.22 4.90 -0.58
C PHE A 31 10.10 5.42 -2.02
N ASP A 32 10.73 4.73 -2.98
CA ASP A 32 10.63 5.07 -4.39
C ASP A 32 9.17 4.96 -4.91
N GLN A 33 8.38 3.99 -4.43
CA GLN A 33 6.94 3.87 -4.74
C GLN A 33 6.16 5.05 -4.15
N ILE A 34 6.38 5.42 -2.88
CA ILE A 34 5.72 6.56 -2.23
C ILE A 34 5.95 7.84 -3.03
N LEU A 35 7.18 8.08 -3.50
CA LEU A 35 7.50 9.25 -4.31
C LEU A 35 6.75 9.26 -5.64
N ARG A 36 6.63 8.10 -6.32
CA ARG A 36 5.88 8.01 -7.58
C ARG A 36 4.38 8.26 -7.38
N VAL A 37 3.80 7.68 -6.34
CA VAL A 37 2.38 7.89 -6.01
C VAL A 37 2.12 9.35 -5.67
N ALA A 38 2.96 9.95 -4.82
CA ALA A 38 2.88 11.38 -4.52
C ALA A 38 3.09 12.28 -5.77
N SER A 39 3.74 11.76 -6.81
CA SER A 39 3.92 12.43 -8.10
C SER A 39 2.78 12.18 -9.09
N GLY A 40 1.73 11.45 -8.69
CA GLY A 40 0.52 11.23 -9.47
C GLY A 40 0.39 9.83 -10.10
N GLU A 41 1.26 8.87 -9.76
CA GLU A 41 1.00 7.46 -10.09
C GLU A 41 -0.16 6.95 -9.24
N SER A 42 -1.23 6.43 -9.86
CA SER A 42 -2.36 5.86 -9.13
C SER A 42 -1.99 4.53 -8.49
N THR A 43 -2.40 4.35 -7.24
CA THR A 43 -2.36 3.07 -6.53
C THR A 43 -3.41 2.10 -7.08
N LYS A 44 -3.27 0.81 -6.73
CA LYS A 44 -4.26 -0.21 -7.07
C LYS A 44 -5.64 0.12 -6.48
N SER A 45 -5.72 0.58 -5.22
CA SER A 45 -7.00 1.00 -4.60
C SER A 45 -7.68 2.12 -5.39
N GLU A 46 -6.93 3.16 -5.78
CA GLU A 46 -7.47 4.24 -6.62
C GLU A 46 -7.92 3.74 -8.00
N SER A 47 -7.17 2.82 -8.62
CA SER A 47 -7.53 2.25 -9.92
C SER A 47 -8.83 1.43 -9.89
N GLN A 48 -9.16 0.83 -8.75
CA GLN A 48 -10.39 0.07 -8.54
C GLN A 48 -11.57 0.94 -8.06
N GLY A 49 -11.35 2.23 -7.81
CA GLY A 49 -12.38 3.17 -7.35
C GLY A 49 -12.68 3.06 -5.85
N MET A 50 -11.82 2.42 -5.06
CA MET A 50 -12.05 2.17 -3.63
C MET A 50 -11.70 3.36 -2.74
N GLY A 51 -10.97 4.35 -3.24
CA GLY A 51 -10.54 5.51 -2.44
C GLY A 51 -11.68 6.32 -1.81
N ASP A 52 -12.87 6.34 -2.43
CA ASP A 52 -14.03 7.08 -1.92
C ASP A 52 -14.70 6.38 -0.72
N GLU A 53 -14.52 5.06 -0.58
CA GLU A 53 -15.08 4.26 0.53
C GLU A 53 -14.20 4.30 1.79
N GLU A 54 -12.99 4.87 1.71
CA GLU A 54 -12.02 4.88 2.81
C GLU A 54 -12.11 6.11 3.72
N PHE A 55 -12.99 7.07 3.43
CA PHE A 55 -13.17 8.26 4.26
C PHE A 55 -13.96 7.97 5.55
N ALA A 56 -13.24 7.49 6.58
CA ALA A 56 -13.78 7.15 7.89
C ALA A 56 -13.23 8.08 9.00
N PRO A 57 -13.79 9.28 9.20
CA PRO A 57 -13.32 10.20 10.24
C PRO A 57 -13.52 9.58 11.63
N TRP A 58 -12.48 9.68 12.46
CA TRP A 58 -12.55 9.19 13.83
C TRP A 58 -13.47 10.10 14.66
N MET A 59 -14.56 9.55 15.18
CA MET A 59 -15.53 10.30 15.99
C MET A 59 -14.92 10.63 17.35
N LEU A 60 -14.76 11.92 17.65
CA LEU A 60 -14.33 12.38 18.96
C LEU A 60 -15.53 12.37 19.92
N GLY A 61 -15.48 11.49 20.93
CA GLY A 61 -16.48 11.41 21.99
C GLY A 61 -17.46 10.23 21.85
N PRO A 62 -18.36 10.03 22.83
CA PRO A 62 -19.30 8.92 22.82
C PRO A 62 -20.30 9.06 21.66
N THR A 63 -20.51 7.94 20.95
CA THR A 63 -21.59 7.79 19.95
C THR A 63 -22.74 7.02 20.62
N LEU A 64 -23.98 7.47 20.39
CA LEU A 64 -25.20 6.82 20.91
C LEU A 64 -25.56 5.54 20.15
#